data_AF-A0A1G1YHR2-F1
#
_entry.id   AF-A0A1G1YHR2-F1
#
_cell.length_a   1.000
_cell.length_b   1.000
_cell.length_c   1.000
_cell.angle_alpha   90.00
_cell.angle_beta   90.00
_cell.angle_gamma   90.00
#
_symmetry.space_group_name_H-M   'P 1'
#
loop_
_entity.id
_entity.type
_entity.pdbx_description
1 polymer ?
#
loop_
_entity_poly.entity_id
_entity_poly.type
_entity_poly.pdbx_seq_one_letter_code
_entity_poly.pdbx_strand_id
1 'polypeptide(L)'
;MTEIEILKRIYPSAVTFAGDWQKQMAEVKNLKLKEISLFLTCANFSERQEIYQALKKTSVKSLPHVHLRHDMKEPELDFLVKNYKTKAFTLHYQCFNLLKNSKHKKKIFIEINDGRQGIKDVNLLKKVGGVCLDLSHLEQFRWHNPKYHKKAILAADKFKIGCNHLSAVRPGGKSRHLAGKISELDYVKNIPRKYFSQYINLELGNSIKQQLKFKKYVAKLLFRAWKS
;
A
#
# COMPACT_ATOMS: atom_id res chain seq x y z
N MET A 1 -2.51 16.99 14.37
CA MET A 1 -1.44 16.13 13.83
C MET A 1 -0.44 17.02 13.12
N THR A 2 0.83 16.92 13.45
CA THR A 2 1.93 17.70 12.84
C THR A 2 2.32 17.12 11.49
N GLU A 3 2.99 17.90 10.64
CA GLU A 3 3.55 17.40 9.38
C GLU A 3 4.50 16.22 9.61
N ILE A 4 5.29 16.26 10.70
CA ILE A 4 6.23 15.19 11.07
C ILE A 4 5.47 13.89 11.43
N GLU A 5 4.37 13.98 12.15
CA GLU A 5 3.53 12.82 12.47
C GLU A 5 2.91 12.20 11.21
N ILE A 6 2.51 13.02 10.23
CA ILE A 6 2.01 12.54 8.93
C ILE A 6 3.14 11.87 8.15
N LEU A 7 4.32 12.51 8.10
CA LEU A 7 5.49 11.99 7.40
C LEU A 7 5.90 10.61 7.91
N LYS A 8 5.76 10.35 9.21
CA LYS A 8 6.03 9.03 9.84
C LYS A 8 5.06 7.93 9.40
N ARG A 9 3.88 8.29 8.86
CA ARG A 9 2.87 7.34 8.36
C ARG A 9 3.04 6.98 6.89
N ILE A 10 3.90 7.68 6.16
CA ILE A 10 4.09 7.47 4.72
C ILE A 10 5.37 6.66 4.47
N TYR A 11 5.28 5.57 3.73
CA TYR A 11 6.39 4.66 3.50
C TYR A 11 6.75 4.60 2.02
N PRO A 12 8.03 4.84 1.65
CA PRO A 12 8.50 4.47 0.32
C PRO A 12 8.49 2.95 0.19
N SER A 13 8.39 2.45 -1.03
CA SER A 13 8.22 1.03 -1.28
C SER A 13 9.11 0.53 -2.39
N ALA A 14 9.52 -0.73 -2.28
CA ALA A 14 9.95 -1.48 -3.44
C ALA A 14 8.77 -2.25 -4.03
N VAL A 15 8.63 -2.22 -5.36
CA VAL A 15 7.46 -2.75 -6.07
C VAL A 15 7.88 -3.60 -7.25
N THR A 16 7.18 -4.71 -7.49
CA THR A 16 7.55 -5.69 -8.54
C THR A 16 6.76 -5.56 -9.84
N PHE A 17 5.64 -4.83 -9.88
CA PHE A 17 4.77 -4.75 -11.07
C PHE A 17 5.16 -3.64 -12.05
N ALA A 18 5.58 -2.48 -11.54
CA ALA A 18 5.87 -1.28 -12.34
C ALA A 18 7.25 -0.66 -12.02
N GLY A 19 8.01 -1.30 -11.14
CA GLY A 19 9.30 -0.83 -10.66
C GLY A 19 10.39 -1.86 -10.89
N ASP A 20 11.63 -1.37 -10.85
CA ASP A 20 12.84 -2.19 -10.83
C ASP A 20 13.22 -2.39 -9.35
N TRP A 21 12.74 -3.50 -8.77
CA TRP A 21 12.89 -3.74 -7.34
C TRP A 21 14.37 -3.89 -6.97
N GLN A 22 15.24 -4.39 -7.87
CA GLN A 22 16.68 -4.49 -7.62
C GLN A 22 17.29 -3.10 -7.45
N LYS A 23 17.02 -2.16 -8.37
CA LYS A 23 17.48 -0.78 -8.25
C LYS A 23 16.91 -0.10 -7.01
N GLN A 24 15.62 -0.31 -6.73
CA GLN A 24 14.98 0.22 -5.53
C GLN A 24 15.65 -0.32 -4.26
N MET A 25 15.93 -1.62 -4.17
CA MET A 25 16.65 -2.23 -3.03
C MET A 25 18.07 -1.70 -2.89
N ALA A 26 18.79 -1.47 -4.00
CA ALA A 26 20.10 -0.84 -3.97
C ALA A 26 20.03 0.58 -3.39
N GLU A 27 19.03 1.38 -3.80
CA GLU A 27 18.80 2.70 -3.21
C GLU A 27 18.42 2.61 -1.72
N VAL A 28 17.55 1.68 -1.31
CA VAL A 28 17.22 1.43 0.11
C VAL A 28 18.49 1.21 0.93
N LYS A 29 19.39 0.36 0.43
CA LYS A 29 20.68 0.07 1.06
C LYS A 29 21.55 1.33 1.16
N ASN A 30 21.73 2.04 0.04
CA ASN A 30 22.61 3.21 -0.04
C ASN A 30 22.11 4.37 0.83
N LEU A 31 20.79 4.57 0.88
CA LEU A 31 20.14 5.61 1.69
C LEU A 31 19.96 5.20 3.16
N LYS A 32 20.39 3.98 3.52
CA LYS A 32 20.31 3.42 4.88
C LYS A 32 18.90 3.51 5.49
N LEU A 33 17.86 3.29 4.68
CA LEU A 33 16.47 3.33 5.16
C LEU A 33 16.22 2.19 6.17
N LYS A 34 15.47 2.51 7.23
CA LYS A 34 15.13 1.57 8.30
C LYS A 34 13.74 0.97 8.12
N GLU A 35 12.86 1.68 7.43
CA GLU A 35 11.47 1.31 7.23
C GLU A 35 11.06 1.61 5.79
N ILE A 36 10.49 0.60 5.14
CA ILE A 36 9.91 0.67 3.79
C ILE A 36 8.68 -0.23 3.75
N SER A 37 7.86 -0.08 2.72
CA SER A 37 6.83 -1.06 2.35
C SER A 37 7.31 -1.94 1.20
N LEU A 38 6.65 -3.07 0.99
CA LEU A 38 7.05 -4.04 -0.04
C LEU A 38 5.84 -4.53 -0.83
N PHE A 39 5.88 -4.46 -2.15
CA PHE A 39 4.81 -4.95 -3.01
C PHE A 39 5.31 -6.11 -3.86
N LEU A 40 4.80 -7.32 -3.58
CA LEU A 40 5.29 -8.58 -4.14
C LEU A 40 4.37 -9.17 -5.22
N THR A 41 3.39 -8.42 -5.70
CA THR A 41 2.29 -8.88 -6.56
C THR A 41 2.77 -9.67 -7.78
N CYS A 42 3.92 -9.29 -8.35
CA CYS A 42 4.49 -9.93 -9.54
C CYS A 42 5.68 -10.84 -9.24
N ALA A 43 6.22 -10.81 -8.01
CA ALA A 43 7.33 -11.66 -7.64
C ALA A 43 6.88 -13.11 -7.44
N ASN A 44 7.39 -14.01 -8.29
CA ASN A 44 7.19 -15.45 -8.10
C ASN A 44 7.99 -15.92 -6.87
N PHE A 45 7.83 -17.17 -6.46
CA PHE A 45 8.50 -17.68 -5.26
C PHE A 45 10.03 -17.50 -5.29
N SER A 46 10.69 -17.79 -6.43
CA SER A 46 12.15 -17.63 -6.57
C SER A 46 12.56 -16.17 -6.41
N GLU A 47 11.88 -15.27 -7.11
CA GLU A 47 12.15 -13.83 -7.04
C GLU A 47 11.90 -13.28 -5.62
N ARG A 48 10.88 -13.78 -4.91
CA ARG A 48 10.67 -13.42 -3.49
C ARG A 48 11.85 -13.86 -2.62
N GLN A 49 12.44 -15.02 -2.86
CA GLN A 49 13.66 -15.42 -2.13
C GLN A 49 14.81 -14.46 -2.39
N GLU A 50 15.02 -14.03 -3.64
CA GLU A 50 16.04 -13.03 -3.98
C GLU A 50 15.77 -11.70 -3.28
N ILE A 51 14.52 -11.24 -3.27
CA ILE A 51 14.10 -10.02 -2.54
C ILE A 51 14.39 -10.16 -1.04
N TYR A 52 14.08 -11.30 -0.42
CA TYR A 52 14.36 -11.53 1.00
C TYR A 52 15.87 -11.53 1.30
N GLN A 53 16.70 -12.07 0.41
CA GLN A 53 18.15 -12.01 0.56
C GLN A 53 18.69 -10.59 0.33
N ALA A 54 18.12 -9.83 -0.60
CA ALA A 54 18.46 -8.43 -0.80
C ALA A 54 18.13 -7.60 0.44
N LEU A 55 16.95 -7.79 1.04
CA LEU A 55 16.52 -7.12 2.27
C LEU A 55 17.50 -7.33 3.43
N LYS A 56 18.02 -8.55 3.62
CA LYS A 56 19.03 -8.87 4.66
C LYS A 56 20.32 -8.07 4.49
N LYS A 57 20.64 -7.65 3.27
CA LYS A 57 21.83 -6.83 2.94
C LYS A 57 21.59 -5.32 3.09
N THR A 58 20.38 -4.91 3.47
CA THR A 58 20.02 -3.51 3.73
C THR A 58 20.04 -3.19 5.22
N SER A 59 19.79 -1.92 5.56
CA SER A 59 19.59 -1.47 6.93
C SER A 59 18.15 -1.59 7.44
N VAL A 60 17.22 -2.11 6.63
CA VAL A 60 15.80 -2.21 6.96
C VAL A 60 15.62 -3.08 8.20
N LYS A 61 14.86 -2.56 9.17
CA LYS A 61 14.49 -3.22 10.42
C LYS A 61 12.99 -3.43 10.56
N SER A 62 12.19 -2.70 9.77
CA SER A 62 10.76 -2.91 9.72
C SER A 62 10.21 -2.83 8.30
N LEU A 63 9.25 -3.71 8.00
CA LEU A 63 8.36 -3.65 6.86
C LEU A 63 6.93 -3.44 7.37
N PRO A 64 6.51 -2.19 7.69
CA PRO A 64 5.21 -1.94 8.31
C PRO A 64 4.04 -2.51 7.49
N HIS A 65 4.22 -2.55 6.16
CA HIS A 65 3.29 -3.11 5.20
C HIS A 65 3.98 -4.02 4.18
N VAL A 66 3.30 -5.11 3.81
CA VAL A 66 3.65 -5.95 2.65
C VAL A 66 2.39 -6.27 1.85
N HIS A 67 2.38 -5.97 0.55
CA HIS A 67 1.36 -6.45 -0.37
C HIS A 67 1.72 -7.84 -0.88
N LEU A 68 0.85 -8.79 -0.54
CA LEU A 68 1.03 -10.21 -0.79
C LEU A 68 0.67 -10.59 -2.23
N ARG A 69 1.38 -11.59 -2.76
CA ARG A 69 0.92 -12.35 -3.91
C ARG A 69 0.04 -13.53 -3.44
N HIS A 70 -0.83 -13.99 -4.33
CA HIS A 70 -1.78 -15.06 -4.05
C HIS A 70 -1.13 -16.39 -3.63
N ASP A 71 0.07 -16.72 -4.10
CA ASP A 71 0.74 -17.99 -3.83
C ASP A 71 1.57 -17.99 -2.53
N MET A 72 1.68 -16.85 -1.84
CA MET A 72 2.46 -16.74 -0.61
C MET A 72 1.90 -17.62 0.50
N LYS A 73 2.79 -18.29 1.24
CA LYS A 73 2.44 -19.26 2.29
C LYS A 73 2.74 -18.73 3.69
N GLU A 74 2.12 -19.35 4.70
CA GLU A 74 2.29 -18.99 6.11
C GLU A 74 3.75 -18.85 6.57
N PRO A 75 4.70 -19.73 6.19
CA PRO A 75 6.10 -19.53 6.55
C PRO A 75 6.72 -18.23 6.02
N GLU A 76 6.30 -17.74 4.85
CA GLU A 76 6.76 -16.45 4.32
C GLU A 76 6.21 -15.29 5.16
N LEU A 77 4.94 -15.36 5.55
CA LEU A 77 4.32 -14.34 6.41
C LEU A 77 4.94 -14.35 7.81
N ASP A 78 5.20 -15.53 8.38
CA ASP A 78 5.92 -15.69 9.64
C ASP A 78 7.32 -15.09 9.59
N PHE A 79 8.04 -15.36 8.51
CA PHE A 79 9.37 -14.79 8.28
C PHE A 79 9.30 -13.26 8.27
N LEU A 80 8.35 -12.66 7.55
CA LEU A 80 8.19 -11.21 7.47
C LEU A 80 7.81 -10.59 8.82
N VAL A 81 6.86 -11.20 9.54
CA VAL A 81 6.46 -10.74 10.89
C VAL A 81 7.63 -10.85 11.88
N LYS A 82 8.34 -11.97 11.91
CA LYS A 82 9.42 -12.22 12.87
C LYS A 82 10.63 -11.34 12.60
N ASN A 83 11.10 -11.27 11.35
CA ASN A 83 12.37 -10.63 11.02
C ASN A 83 12.24 -9.13 10.71
N TYR A 84 11.07 -8.71 10.21
CA TYR A 84 10.83 -7.33 9.79
C TYR A 84 9.62 -6.70 10.49
N LYS A 85 9.14 -7.30 11.58
CA LYS A 85 8.11 -6.72 12.46
C LYS A 85 6.85 -6.29 11.70
N THR A 86 6.51 -6.99 10.60
CA THR A 86 5.40 -6.60 9.73
C THR A 86 4.10 -6.47 10.49
N LYS A 87 3.41 -5.34 10.28
CA LYS A 87 2.20 -4.98 11.02
C LYS A 87 0.94 -5.22 10.22
N ALA A 88 1.02 -4.99 8.92
CA ALA A 88 -0.10 -5.15 8.01
C ALA A 88 0.31 -5.84 6.72
N PHE A 89 -0.60 -6.67 6.23
CA PHE A 89 -0.53 -7.31 4.93
C PHE A 89 -1.70 -6.83 4.09
N THR A 90 -1.53 -6.74 2.77
CA THR A 90 -2.64 -6.49 1.84
C THR A 90 -2.73 -7.56 0.79
N LEU A 91 -3.94 -7.83 0.31
CA LEU A 91 -4.21 -8.82 -0.72
C LEU A 91 -5.48 -8.44 -1.49
N HIS A 92 -5.53 -8.76 -2.79
CA HIS A 92 -6.74 -8.57 -3.59
C HIS A 92 -7.87 -9.53 -3.15
N TYR A 93 -9.12 -9.07 -3.25
CA TYR A 93 -10.30 -9.83 -2.79
C TYR A 93 -10.43 -11.22 -3.44
N GLN A 94 -10.05 -11.37 -4.72
CA GLN A 94 -10.11 -12.64 -5.43
C GLN A 94 -9.28 -13.76 -4.77
N CYS A 95 -8.30 -13.40 -3.93
CA CYS A 95 -7.44 -14.32 -3.21
C CYS A 95 -7.91 -14.56 -1.77
N PHE A 96 -9.08 -14.05 -1.38
CA PHE A 96 -9.60 -14.14 -0.01
C PHE A 96 -9.67 -15.57 0.50
N ASN A 97 -10.05 -16.53 -0.34
CA ASN A 97 -10.18 -17.94 0.05
C ASN A 97 -8.84 -18.55 0.51
N LEU A 98 -7.71 -17.99 0.09
CA LEU A 98 -6.37 -18.42 0.49
C LEU A 98 -6.07 -18.08 1.96
N LEU A 99 -6.87 -17.18 2.55
CA LEU A 99 -6.73 -16.73 3.93
C LEU A 99 -7.49 -17.59 4.95
N LYS A 100 -8.29 -18.57 4.51
CA LYS A 100 -9.25 -19.30 5.37
C LYS A 100 -8.58 -19.85 6.64
N ASN A 101 -7.36 -20.36 6.51
CA ASN A 101 -6.60 -20.99 7.59
C ASN A 101 -5.40 -20.14 8.05
N SER A 102 -5.30 -18.89 7.62
CA SER A 102 -4.18 -18.03 7.98
C SER A 102 -4.28 -17.58 9.44
N LYS A 103 -3.22 -17.81 10.23
CA LYS A 103 -3.11 -17.26 11.58
C LYS A 103 -2.89 -15.73 11.57
N HIS A 104 -2.41 -15.19 10.45
CA HIS A 104 -2.20 -13.75 10.26
C HIS A 104 -3.44 -13.01 9.75
N LYS A 105 -4.61 -13.66 9.60
CA LYS A 105 -5.84 -13.05 9.04
C LYS A 105 -6.20 -11.67 9.60
N LYS A 106 -5.95 -11.42 10.90
CA LYS A 106 -6.24 -10.12 11.54
C LYS A 106 -5.23 -9.00 11.22
N LYS A 107 -4.10 -9.35 10.60
CA LYS A 107 -3.13 -8.41 10.00
C LYS A 107 -3.35 -8.22 8.51
N ILE A 108 -4.23 -8.99 7.88
CA ILE A 108 -4.49 -8.92 6.44
C ILE A 108 -5.66 -7.99 6.19
N PHE A 109 -5.47 -7.05 5.26
CA PHE A 109 -6.44 -6.06 4.85
C PHE A 109 -6.74 -6.24 3.37
N ILE A 110 -8.01 -6.37 3.00
CA ILE A 110 -8.38 -6.60 1.61
C ILE A 110 -8.42 -5.28 0.87
N GLU A 111 -7.68 -5.21 -0.23
CA GLU A 111 -7.68 -4.03 -1.07
C GLU A 111 -9.03 -3.84 -1.77
N ILE A 112 -9.55 -2.63 -1.68
CA ILE A 112 -10.72 -2.21 -2.44
C ILE A 112 -10.27 -1.90 -3.87
N ASN A 113 -10.70 -2.74 -4.80
CA ASN A 113 -10.42 -2.61 -6.23
C ASN A 113 -11.73 -2.81 -7.05
N ASP A 114 -11.65 -2.85 -8.37
CA ASP A 114 -12.77 -3.08 -9.27
C ASP A 114 -12.74 -4.47 -9.95
N GLY A 115 -13.75 -4.73 -10.79
CA GLY A 115 -13.80 -5.93 -11.62
C GLY A 115 -13.70 -7.24 -10.84
N ARG A 116 -12.78 -8.13 -11.26
CA ARG A 116 -12.56 -9.43 -10.60
C ARG A 116 -11.94 -9.29 -9.21
N GLN A 117 -11.20 -8.21 -8.97
CA GLN A 117 -10.51 -7.90 -7.72
C GLN A 117 -11.41 -7.16 -6.73
N GLY A 118 -12.59 -6.69 -7.17
CA GLY A 118 -13.53 -5.96 -6.33
C GLY A 118 -14.23 -6.82 -5.29
N ILE A 119 -14.60 -6.17 -4.19
CA ILE A 119 -15.30 -6.81 -3.07
C ILE A 119 -16.71 -7.22 -3.52
N LYS A 120 -16.97 -8.52 -3.53
CA LYS A 120 -18.27 -9.10 -3.90
C LYS A 120 -19.19 -9.26 -2.68
N ASP A 121 -18.63 -9.70 -1.56
CA ASP A 121 -19.32 -9.77 -0.27
C ASP A 121 -18.52 -9.02 0.81
N VAL A 122 -19.09 -7.90 1.23
CA VAL A 122 -18.52 -7.01 2.25
C VAL A 122 -18.50 -7.68 3.63
N ASN A 123 -19.37 -8.66 3.91
CA ASN A 123 -19.39 -9.34 5.21
C ASN A 123 -18.17 -10.24 5.43
N LEU A 124 -17.52 -10.70 4.36
CA LEU A 124 -16.27 -11.46 4.47
C LEU A 124 -15.14 -10.66 5.13
N LEU A 125 -15.18 -9.33 5.04
CA LEU A 125 -14.18 -8.45 5.65
C LEU A 125 -14.16 -8.57 7.19
N LYS A 126 -15.25 -9.02 7.83
CA LYS A 126 -15.30 -9.31 9.28
C LYS A 126 -14.30 -10.40 9.70
N LYS A 127 -13.92 -11.28 8.77
CA LYS A 127 -13.03 -12.42 9.04
C LYS A 127 -11.54 -12.03 9.04
N VAL A 128 -11.20 -10.87 8.48
CA VAL A 128 -9.82 -10.37 8.35
C VAL A 128 -9.60 -9.12 9.21
N GLY A 129 -8.50 -8.39 8.99
CA GLY A 129 -8.18 -7.15 9.71
C GLY A 129 -9.02 -5.94 9.28
N GLY A 130 -9.57 -5.96 8.06
CA GLY A 130 -10.40 -4.90 7.50
C GLY A 130 -10.06 -4.65 6.03
N VAL A 131 -10.01 -3.36 5.64
CA VAL A 131 -9.75 -2.94 4.26
C VAL A 131 -8.40 -2.23 4.10
N CYS A 132 -7.80 -2.41 2.93
CA CYS A 132 -6.84 -1.48 2.37
C CYS A 132 -7.59 -0.57 1.40
N LEU A 133 -7.57 0.73 1.67
CA LEU A 133 -8.17 1.72 0.78
C LEU A 133 -7.08 2.28 -0.12
N ASP A 134 -7.04 1.81 -1.37
CA ASP A 134 -6.22 2.42 -2.40
C ASP A 134 -6.80 3.80 -2.76
N LEU A 135 -6.03 4.85 -2.45
CA LEU A 135 -6.46 6.23 -2.61
C LEU A 135 -6.54 6.64 -4.08
N SER A 136 -5.67 6.08 -4.92
CA SER A 136 -5.65 6.37 -6.36
C SER A 136 -6.80 5.67 -7.08
N HIS A 137 -7.15 4.45 -6.68
CA HIS A 137 -8.36 3.78 -7.15
C HIS A 137 -9.63 4.47 -6.64
N LEU A 138 -9.66 4.93 -5.38
CA LEU A 138 -10.79 5.70 -4.87
C LEU A 138 -11.05 6.94 -5.73
N GLU A 139 -10.00 7.72 -6.01
CA GLU A 139 -10.11 8.88 -6.88
C GLU A 139 -10.53 8.46 -8.30
N GLN A 140 -9.91 7.45 -8.89
CA GLN A 140 -10.31 6.96 -10.22
C GLN A 140 -11.78 6.54 -10.29
N PHE A 141 -12.29 5.85 -9.27
CA PHE A 141 -13.69 5.46 -9.19
C PHE A 141 -14.61 6.67 -9.07
N ARG A 142 -14.19 7.73 -8.38
CA ARG A 142 -14.96 8.98 -8.30
C ARG A 142 -15.21 9.57 -9.69
N TRP A 143 -14.22 9.51 -10.58
CA TRP A 143 -14.31 10.02 -11.96
C TRP A 143 -15.05 9.08 -12.90
N HIS A 144 -14.72 7.78 -12.86
CA HIS A 144 -15.09 6.86 -13.93
C HIS A 144 -16.05 5.75 -13.51
N ASN A 145 -16.20 5.50 -12.20
CA ASN A 145 -17.05 4.41 -11.73
C ASN A 145 -17.72 4.71 -10.38
N PRO A 146 -18.74 5.60 -10.37
CA PRO A 146 -19.41 6.03 -9.14
C PRO A 146 -19.98 4.88 -8.29
N LYS A 147 -20.33 3.75 -8.93
CA LYS A 147 -20.79 2.54 -8.23
C LYS A 147 -19.67 1.91 -7.39
N TYR A 148 -18.46 1.75 -7.94
CA TYR A 148 -17.31 1.27 -7.16
C TYR A 148 -16.89 2.30 -6.11
N HIS A 149 -16.97 3.60 -6.41
CA HIS A 149 -16.71 4.65 -5.42
C HIS A 149 -17.64 4.52 -4.21
N LYS A 150 -18.96 4.43 -4.42
CA LYS A 150 -19.93 4.22 -3.32
C LYS A 150 -19.65 2.96 -2.51
N LYS A 151 -19.30 1.85 -3.17
CA LYS A 151 -18.92 0.60 -2.49
C LYS A 151 -17.64 0.75 -1.67
N ALA A 152 -16.64 1.46 -2.20
CA ALA A 152 -15.39 1.73 -1.50
C ALA A 152 -15.63 2.53 -0.22
N ILE A 153 -16.42 3.60 -0.32
CA ILE A 153 -16.83 4.43 0.83
C ILE A 153 -17.61 3.61 1.86
N LEU A 154 -18.60 2.82 1.43
CA LEU A 154 -19.38 1.97 2.34
C LEU A 154 -18.49 0.97 3.10
N ALA A 155 -17.52 0.34 2.42
CA ALA A 155 -16.59 -0.57 3.06
C ALA A 155 -15.63 0.16 4.01
N ALA A 156 -15.11 1.33 3.62
CA ALA A 156 -14.22 2.15 4.43
C ALA A 156 -14.91 2.74 5.68
N ASP A 157 -16.20 3.07 5.60
CA ASP A 157 -16.97 3.56 6.74
C ASP A 157 -17.38 2.43 7.71
N LYS A 158 -17.57 1.20 7.19
CA LYS A 158 -18.01 0.05 7.99
C LYS A 158 -16.87 -0.75 8.62
N PHE A 159 -15.67 -0.74 8.02
CA PHE A 159 -14.54 -1.56 8.45
C PHE A 159 -13.30 -0.72 8.72
N LYS A 160 -12.43 -1.24 9.59
CA LYS A 160 -11.12 -0.65 9.86
C LYS A 160 -10.32 -0.53 8.57
N ILE A 161 -9.78 0.67 8.32
CA ILE A 161 -8.80 0.91 7.28
C ILE A 161 -7.42 0.64 7.88
N GLY A 162 -6.80 -0.48 7.51
CA GLY A 162 -5.49 -0.87 8.02
C GLY A 162 -4.34 -0.24 7.27
N CYS A 163 -4.51 -0.10 5.96
CA CYS A 163 -3.49 0.40 5.05
C CYS A 163 -4.13 1.32 4.01
N ASN A 164 -3.31 2.19 3.45
CA ASN A 164 -3.57 2.83 2.18
C ASN A 164 -2.50 2.42 1.17
N HIS A 165 -2.90 2.23 -0.07
CA HIS A 165 -2.00 2.38 -1.20
C HIS A 165 -2.15 3.79 -1.76
N LEU A 166 -1.05 4.36 -2.21
CA LEU A 166 -1.01 5.70 -2.77
C LEU A 166 -0.15 5.68 -4.02
N SER A 167 -0.81 5.87 -5.16
CA SER A 167 -0.19 6.00 -6.48
C SER A 167 -0.52 7.35 -7.11
N ALA A 168 -0.03 7.60 -8.32
CA ALA A 168 -0.31 8.82 -9.06
C ALA A 168 -1.71 8.78 -9.69
N VAL A 169 -2.35 9.94 -9.79
CA VAL A 169 -3.58 10.13 -10.58
C VAL A 169 -3.33 11.23 -11.60
N ARG A 170 -3.49 10.88 -12.88
CA ARG A 170 -3.30 11.81 -14.01
C ARG A 170 -4.53 12.70 -14.21
N PRO A 171 -4.38 13.83 -14.96
CA PRO A 171 -5.52 14.58 -15.45
C PRO A 171 -6.57 13.65 -16.08
N GLY A 172 -7.83 13.87 -15.75
CA GLY A 172 -8.94 13.00 -16.14
C GLY A 172 -9.22 11.85 -15.17
N GLY A 173 -8.45 11.67 -14.09
CA GLY A 173 -8.79 10.73 -13.01
C GLY A 173 -8.15 9.34 -13.11
N LYS A 174 -7.22 9.12 -14.05
CA LYS A 174 -6.61 7.80 -14.26
C LYS A 174 -5.48 7.49 -13.27
N SER A 175 -5.61 6.40 -12.52
CA SER A 175 -4.57 5.89 -11.62
C SER A 175 -3.38 5.31 -12.40
N ARG A 176 -2.16 5.54 -11.89
CA ARG A 176 -0.89 5.03 -12.42
C ARG A 176 0.09 4.73 -11.29
N HIS A 177 0.75 3.59 -11.37
CA HIS A 177 1.88 3.22 -10.49
C HIS A 177 3.19 3.92 -10.85
N LEU A 178 3.17 4.96 -11.68
CA LEU A 178 4.32 5.81 -11.99
C LEU A 178 3.87 7.27 -12.01
N ALA A 179 4.47 8.08 -11.14
CA ALA A 179 4.29 9.51 -11.14
C ALA A 179 5.27 10.16 -12.12
N GLY A 180 4.73 10.83 -13.15
CA GLY A 180 5.51 11.66 -14.07
C GLY A 180 5.72 13.07 -13.53
N LYS A 181 4.78 13.58 -12.74
CA LYS A 181 4.85 14.89 -12.07
C LYS A 181 4.40 14.75 -10.63
N ILE A 182 5.01 15.52 -9.73
CA ILE A 182 4.66 15.48 -8.30
C ILE A 182 3.21 15.92 -8.03
N SER A 183 2.67 16.80 -8.88
CA SER A 183 1.28 17.28 -8.81
C SER A 183 0.24 16.21 -9.13
N GLU A 184 0.65 15.06 -9.68
CA GLU A 184 -0.24 13.89 -9.85
C GLU A 184 -0.61 13.24 -8.51
N LEU A 185 -0.08 13.75 -7.39
CA LEU A 185 -0.41 13.37 -6.03
C LEU A 185 -1.34 14.38 -5.34
N ASP A 186 -1.72 15.48 -5.98
CA ASP A 186 -2.49 16.57 -5.37
C ASP A 186 -3.89 16.14 -4.92
N TYR A 187 -4.46 15.14 -5.59
CA TYR A 187 -5.80 14.63 -5.31
C TYR A 187 -5.97 14.19 -3.84
N VAL A 188 -4.89 13.76 -3.18
CA VAL A 188 -4.93 13.27 -1.80
C VAL A 188 -5.43 14.33 -0.81
N LYS A 189 -5.26 15.62 -1.13
CA LYS A 189 -5.74 16.72 -0.28
C LYS A 189 -7.27 16.82 -0.23
N ASN A 190 -7.96 16.23 -1.22
CA ASN A 190 -9.41 16.23 -1.32
C ASN A 190 -10.05 15.01 -0.65
N ILE A 191 -9.25 14.09 -0.11
CA ILE A 191 -9.74 12.89 0.55
C ILE A 191 -9.93 13.19 2.05
N PRO A 192 -11.11 12.90 2.63
CA PRO A 192 -11.33 13.08 4.07
C PRO A 192 -10.32 12.36 4.94
N ARG A 193 -9.82 13.04 6.00
CA ARG A 193 -8.81 12.50 6.93
C ARG A 193 -9.16 11.12 7.50
N LYS A 194 -10.45 10.84 7.76
CA LYS A 194 -10.93 9.56 8.29
C LYS A 194 -10.56 8.35 7.41
N TYR A 195 -10.26 8.57 6.14
CA TYR A 195 -9.89 7.52 5.19
C TYR A 195 -8.40 7.18 5.14
N PHE A 196 -7.57 7.87 5.94
CA PHE A 196 -6.14 7.62 6.04
C PHE A 196 -5.80 6.76 7.26
N SER A 197 -5.14 5.64 7.02
CA SER A 197 -4.59 4.70 8.00
C SER A 197 -3.21 5.11 8.52
N GLN A 198 -2.70 4.39 9.52
CA GLN A 198 -1.33 4.62 10.00
C GLN A 198 -0.24 4.20 9.00
N TYR A 199 -0.59 3.40 7.97
CA TYR A 199 0.34 2.88 6.97
C TYR A 199 -0.08 3.35 5.57
N ILE A 200 0.49 4.48 5.12
CA ILE A 200 0.27 5.05 3.78
C ILE A 200 1.45 4.61 2.90
N ASN A 201 1.22 3.66 2.01
CA ASN A 201 2.27 2.98 1.27
C ASN A 201 2.33 3.51 -0.16
N LEU A 202 3.48 4.02 -0.58
CA LEU A 202 3.66 4.53 -1.94
C LEU A 202 3.77 3.35 -2.91
N GLU A 203 2.73 3.06 -3.67
CA GLU A 203 2.72 1.98 -4.67
C GLU A 203 3.21 2.53 -6.02
N LEU A 204 4.46 2.97 -6.03
CA LEU A 204 5.08 3.65 -7.16
C LEU A 204 6.33 2.90 -7.64
N GLY A 205 6.42 2.69 -8.94
CA GLY A 205 7.60 2.17 -9.63
C GLY A 205 8.75 3.18 -9.75
N ASN A 206 8.53 4.42 -9.32
CA ASN A 206 9.56 5.46 -9.24
C ASN A 206 10.72 5.02 -8.32
N SER A 207 11.89 5.64 -8.49
CA SER A 207 13.04 5.35 -7.62
C SER A 207 12.76 5.71 -6.16
N ILE A 208 13.45 5.09 -5.21
CA ILE A 208 13.27 5.37 -3.77
C ILE A 208 13.59 6.84 -3.48
N LYS A 209 14.61 7.41 -4.12
CA LYS A 209 14.93 8.85 -4.02
C LYS A 209 13.76 9.73 -4.47
N GLN A 210 13.06 9.38 -5.56
CA GLN A 210 11.85 10.09 -5.98
C GLN A 210 10.69 9.89 -4.99
N GLN A 211 10.46 8.66 -4.55
CA GLN A 211 9.42 8.35 -3.57
C GLN A 211 9.63 9.09 -2.24
N LEU A 212 10.87 9.31 -1.79
CA LEU A 212 11.16 10.12 -0.61
C LEU A 212 10.79 11.61 -0.81
N LYS A 213 10.93 12.15 -2.03
CA LYS A 213 10.44 13.50 -2.37
C LYS A 213 8.91 13.53 -2.33
N PHE A 214 8.26 12.53 -2.91
CA PHE A 214 6.80 12.39 -2.90
C PHE A 214 6.25 12.25 -1.49
N LYS A 215 6.89 11.43 -0.65
CA LYS A 215 6.57 11.27 0.77
C LYS A 215 6.54 12.62 1.51
N LYS A 216 7.58 13.46 1.34
CA LYS A 216 7.62 14.80 1.94
C LYS A 216 6.51 15.71 1.42
N TYR A 217 6.29 15.68 0.10
CA TYR A 217 5.28 16.50 -0.54
C TYR A 217 3.85 16.15 -0.09
N VAL A 218 3.51 14.86 -0.10
CA VAL A 218 2.22 14.36 0.37
C VAL A 218 2.00 14.70 1.85
N ALA A 219 3.02 14.57 2.70
CA ALA A 219 2.91 14.94 4.11
C ALA A 219 2.51 16.42 4.27
N LYS A 220 3.14 17.32 3.51
CA LYS A 220 2.84 18.75 3.50
C LYS A 220 1.44 19.07 2.96
N LEU A 221 1.00 18.38 1.90
CA LEU A 221 -0.35 18.52 1.36
C LEU A 221 -1.40 18.13 2.40
N LEU A 222 -1.26 16.95 3.01
CA LEU A 222 -2.18 16.44 4.01
C LEU A 222 -2.18 17.31 5.28
N PHE A 223 -1.02 17.80 5.71
CA PHE A 223 -0.92 18.70 6.85
C PHE A 223 -1.75 19.98 6.66
N ARG A 224 -1.72 20.57 5.46
CA ARG A 224 -2.53 21.74 5.13
C ARG A 224 -4.01 21.40 5.07
N ALA A 225 -4.37 20.32 4.37
CA ALA A 225 -5.74 19.89 4.17
C ALA A 225 -6.45 19.41 5.45
N TRP A 226 -5.71 18.96 6.46
CA TRP A 226 -6.28 18.49 7.73
C TRP A 226 -6.32 19.57 8.81
N LYS A 227 -5.85 20.78 8.51
CA LYS A 227 -5.97 21.95 9.38
C LYS A 227 -7.19 22.80 9.05
N SER A 228 -7.57 22.84 7.77
CA SER A 228 -8.83 23.41 7.28
C SER A 228 -10.00 22.52 7.68
#